data_AF-A0ABD7EZV4-F1
#
_entry.id   AF-A0ABD7EZV4-F1
#
_cell.length_a   1.000
_cell.length_b   1.000
_cell.length_c   1.000
_cell.angle_alpha   90.00
_cell.angle_beta   90.00
_cell.angle_gamma   90.00
#
_symmetry.space_group_name_H-M   'P 1'
#
loop_
_entity.id
_entity.type
_entity.pdbx_description
1 polymer ?
#
loop_
_entity_poly.entity_id
_entity_poly.type
_entity_poly.pdbx_seq_one_letter_code
_entity_poly.pdbx_strand_id
1 'polypeptide(L)'
;MAKILIAPVSTGLSADAAAKAFAAALNAQVFQAVDSTTEALLAQGKSDDWFDALVGKVAALNADNLVIEGITPDADKLFLAGKNVELALSLDAGVVLALKSDNTDAAAIAQQLNLTKQLYTNSPGLLEGFIIDGAATALGAQVAEQTGLTFFGSSDKLQDVSALAKREAKRLSPAQFRYNLIDFARKADMRIVLPEGAEPRTVAAAAICHEKGIARCVLLATREEVEDVAKERGISLPDSLEIIDPASLVEQYVEPMCELRKSKGLTPEDARKQLQDTVVLGTMMMAQNDVDGLVSGAVHTTANTIRPALQLIKTAPGASLVSSVFFMLLPNQVLAFGDCAVNPNPTPEQLADIAIQSADSAKAFGIDPKVAMISYSTINSGSGPDVDAVIEATKLANEKRPDLAIEGPLQYDAATVPSIGQSKAPGSAVAGQATVLVFPDLNTGNCTYKAVQRSANVLSVGPLLQGLRKPVNDLSRGALIEDIVFTIALTAVQAKQMQG
;
A
#
# COMPACT_ATOMS: atom_id res chain seq x y z
N MET A 1 3.95 0.75 19.06
CA MET A 1 3.21 -0.47 19.46
C MET A 1 4.04 -1.67 19.08
N ALA A 2 4.54 -2.45 20.05
CA ALA A 2 5.25 -3.69 19.74
C ALA A 2 4.25 -4.81 19.48
N LYS A 3 4.44 -5.55 18.38
CA LYS A 3 3.65 -6.73 18.03
C LYS A 3 4.59 -7.92 17.98
N ILE A 4 4.31 -8.96 18.76
CA ILE A 4 5.15 -10.16 18.85
C ILE A 4 4.31 -11.38 18.56
N LEU A 5 4.68 -12.15 17.54
CA LEU A 5 4.11 -13.46 17.23
C LEU A 5 4.90 -14.54 17.97
N ILE A 6 4.21 -15.33 18.79
CA ILE A 6 4.77 -16.55 19.36
C ILE A 6 4.45 -17.68 18.41
N ALA A 7 5.43 -18.09 17.60
CA ALA A 7 5.25 -19.07 16.54
C ALA A 7 5.66 -20.47 17.03
N PRO A 8 4.71 -21.40 17.27
CA PRO A 8 5.05 -22.75 17.72
C PRO A 8 5.72 -23.54 16.60
N VAL A 9 6.76 -24.32 16.95
CA VAL A 9 7.52 -25.14 15.99
C VAL A 9 7.51 -26.63 16.31
N SER A 10 6.81 -27.05 17.38
CA SER A 10 6.60 -28.46 17.72
C SER A 10 5.17 -28.73 18.23
N THR A 11 4.69 -29.97 18.06
CA THR A 11 3.31 -30.42 18.33
C THR A 11 2.98 -30.61 19.83
N GLY A 12 3.86 -30.21 20.75
CA GLY A 12 3.70 -30.43 22.20
C GLY A 12 3.67 -29.17 23.05
N LEU A 13 3.86 -28.00 22.44
CA LEU A 13 3.84 -26.71 23.12
C LEU A 13 2.41 -26.15 23.16
N SER A 14 2.00 -25.57 24.28
CA SER A 14 0.78 -24.75 24.33
C SER A 14 1.10 -23.34 23.84
N ALA A 15 0.65 -23.00 22.62
CA ALA A 15 0.79 -21.67 22.04
C ALA A 15 0.13 -20.59 22.92
N ASP A 16 -1.10 -20.85 23.38
CA ASP A 16 -1.84 -19.99 24.33
C ASP A 16 -1.05 -19.73 25.62
N ALA A 17 -0.48 -20.76 26.26
CA ALA A 17 0.28 -20.58 27.50
C ALA A 17 1.54 -19.73 27.27
N ALA A 18 2.27 -20.00 26.19
CA ALA A 18 3.45 -19.22 25.82
C ALA A 18 3.07 -17.76 25.50
N ALA A 19 2.00 -17.53 24.73
CA ALA A 19 1.51 -16.19 24.42
C ALA A 19 1.10 -15.41 25.67
N LYS A 20 0.41 -16.06 26.63
CA LYS A 20 0.06 -15.46 27.93
C LYS A 20 1.28 -15.11 28.77
N ALA A 21 2.32 -15.95 28.78
CA ALA A 21 3.56 -15.66 29.48
C ALA A 21 4.26 -14.41 28.92
N PHE A 22 4.40 -14.31 27.59
CA PHE A 22 4.94 -13.12 26.95
C PHE A 22 4.06 -11.89 27.17
N ALA A 23 2.74 -12.04 27.13
CA ALA A 23 1.82 -10.94 27.36
C ALA A 23 1.95 -10.36 28.78
N ALA A 24 2.06 -11.23 29.78
CA ALA A 24 2.31 -10.81 31.16
C ALA A 24 3.67 -10.10 31.30
N ALA A 25 4.72 -10.62 30.67
CA ALA A 25 6.06 -10.04 30.74
C ALA A 25 6.19 -8.69 30.00
N LEU A 26 5.43 -8.49 28.92
CA LEU A 26 5.49 -7.29 28.08
C LEU A 26 4.38 -6.27 28.38
N ASN A 27 3.52 -6.55 29.35
CA ASN A 27 2.28 -5.79 29.60
C ASN A 27 1.47 -5.60 28.31
N ALA A 28 1.21 -6.70 27.62
CA ALA A 28 0.56 -6.74 26.31
C ALA A 28 -0.79 -7.46 26.38
N GLN A 29 -1.66 -7.20 25.39
CA GLN A 29 -2.86 -8.00 25.19
C GLN A 29 -2.53 -9.24 24.35
N VAL A 30 -3.24 -10.35 24.58
CA VAL A 30 -3.15 -11.56 23.74
C VAL A 30 -4.17 -11.47 22.62
N PHE A 31 -3.76 -11.77 21.39
CA PHE A 31 -4.62 -11.86 20.23
C PHE A 31 -4.53 -13.23 19.58
N GLN A 32 -5.69 -13.88 19.42
CA GLN A 32 -5.79 -15.15 18.72
C GLN A 32 -6.08 -14.90 17.24
N ALA A 33 -5.16 -15.34 16.39
CA ALA A 33 -5.22 -15.05 14.97
C ALA A 33 -6.20 -15.96 14.20
N VAL A 34 -6.52 -17.12 14.75
CA VAL A 34 -7.41 -18.12 14.14
C VAL A 34 -8.66 -18.27 14.98
N ASP A 35 -9.81 -18.13 14.33
CA ASP A 35 -11.12 -18.47 14.86
C ASP A 35 -11.89 -19.35 13.85
N SER A 36 -13.11 -19.76 14.20
CA SER A 36 -13.96 -20.60 13.34
C SER A 36 -14.31 -19.96 11.99
N THR A 37 -14.28 -18.63 11.89
CA THR A 37 -14.53 -17.88 10.66
C THR A 37 -13.29 -17.87 9.76
N THR A 38 -12.10 -17.79 10.37
CA THR A 38 -10.80 -17.91 9.69
C THR A 38 -10.67 -19.24 8.96
N GLU A 39 -11.03 -20.36 9.59
CA GLU A 39 -10.91 -21.68 8.97
C GLU A 39 -11.75 -21.79 7.68
N ALA A 40 -12.93 -21.16 7.64
CA ALA A 40 -13.80 -21.15 6.47
C ALA A 40 -13.20 -20.32 5.30
N LEU A 41 -12.59 -19.17 5.57
CA LEU A 41 -11.94 -18.34 4.55
C LEU A 41 -10.71 -19.02 3.97
N LEU A 42 -9.89 -19.62 4.84
CA LEU A 42 -8.70 -20.36 4.44
C LEU A 42 -9.05 -21.59 3.59
N ALA A 43 -10.12 -22.32 3.94
CA ALA A 43 -10.63 -23.43 3.14
C ALA A 43 -11.10 -23.01 1.73
N GLN A 44 -11.50 -21.75 1.56
CA GLN A 44 -11.90 -21.17 0.27
C GLN A 44 -10.73 -20.54 -0.51
N GLY A 45 -9.50 -20.61 0.00
CA GLY A 45 -8.34 -19.97 -0.63
C GLY A 45 -8.29 -18.44 -0.47
N LYS A 46 -9.15 -17.85 0.36
CA LYS A 46 -9.27 -16.40 0.56
C LYS A 46 -8.36 -15.91 1.69
N SER A 47 -7.05 -16.12 1.51
CA SER A 47 -6.06 -15.75 2.53
C SER A 47 -5.96 -14.22 2.71
N ASP A 48 -6.01 -13.45 1.62
CA ASP A 48 -5.94 -11.98 1.69
C ASP A 48 -7.11 -11.37 2.46
N ASP A 49 -8.34 -11.85 2.22
CA ASP A 49 -9.53 -11.41 2.96
C ASP A 49 -9.40 -11.67 4.47
N TRP A 50 -8.78 -12.80 4.84
CA TRP A 50 -8.52 -13.10 6.25
C TRP A 50 -7.50 -12.14 6.84
N PHE A 51 -6.39 -11.87 6.16
CA PHE A 51 -5.37 -10.93 6.68
C PHE A 51 -5.91 -9.51 6.81
N ASP A 52 -6.72 -9.05 5.86
CA ASP A 52 -7.36 -7.73 5.93
C ASP A 52 -8.32 -7.63 7.12
N ALA A 53 -9.15 -8.65 7.34
CA ALA A 53 -10.03 -8.73 8.51
C ALA A 53 -9.24 -8.79 9.82
N LEU A 54 -8.12 -9.53 9.82
CA LEU A 54 -7.25 -9.70 10.98
C LEU A 54 -6.57 -8.39 11.38
N VAL A 55 -6.04 -7.64 10.41
CA VAL A 55 -5.49 -6.30 10.64
C VAL A 55 -6.55 -5.39 11.25
N GLY A 56 -7.78 -5.42 10.74
CA GLY A 56 -8.86 -4.61 11.28
C GLY A 56 -9.25 -4.98 12.71
N LYS A 57 -9.28 -6.27 13.05
CA LYS A 57 -9.49 -6.74 14.42
C LYS A 57 -8.37 -6.24 15.35
N VAL A 58 -7.12 -6.33 14.91
CA VAL A 58 -5.97 -5.86 15.69
C VAL A 58 -6.02 -4.34 15.90
N ALA A 59 -6.34 -3.57 14.85
CA ALA A 59 -6.48 -2.12 14.95
C ALA A 59 -7.56 -1.70 15.96
N ALA A 60 -8.67 -2.45 16.02
CA ALA A 60 -9.78 -2.17 16.95
C ALA A 60 -9.44 -2.43 18.43
N LEU A 61 -8.43 -3.25 18.75
CA LEU A 61 -8.01 -3.50 20.13
C LEU A 61 -7.37 -2.28 20.81
N ASN A 62 -6.79 -1.36 20.00
CA ASN A 62 -6.11 -0.16 20.47
C ASN A 62 -5.12 -0.42 21.62
N ALA A 63 -4.36 -1.52 21.54
CA ALA A 63 -3.41 -1.94 22.57
C ALA A 63 -2.04 -1.27 22.40
N ASP A 64 -1.33 -0.99 23.49
CA ASP A 64 0.04 -0.46 23.42
C ASP A 64 1.06 -1.50 22.95
N ASN A 65 0.88 -2.75 23.40
CA ASN A 65 1.65 -3.92 22.99
C ASN A 65 0.70 -5.09 22.73
N LEU A 66 1.05 -5.93 21.76
CA LEU A 66 0.25 -7.09 21.37
C LEU A 66 1.13 -8.33 21.26
N VAL A 67 0.67 -9.42 21.87
CA VAL A 67 1.22 -10.76 21.66
C VAL A 67 0.21 -11.56 20.85
N ILE A 68 0.64 -12.05 19.70
CA ILE A 68 -0.17 -12.83 18.78
C ILE A 68 0.12 -14.31 19.04
N GLU A 69 -0.93 -15.07 19.32
CA GLU A 69 -0.84 -16.53 19.39
C GLU A 69 -0.66 -17.08 17.98
N GLY A 70 0.50 -17.70 17.74
CA GLY A 70 0.80 -18.37 16.48
C GLY A 70 0.09 -19.71 16.36
N ILE A 71 0.01 -20.18 15.12
CA ILE A 71 -0.70 -21.39 14.75
C ILE A 71 0.19 -22.59 15.04
N THR A 72 -0.28 -23.48 15.92
CA THR A 72 0.43 -24.71 16.27
C THR A 72 0.48 -25.67 15.07
N PRO A 73 1.64 -26.28 14.78
CA PRO A 73 1.73 -27.39 13.84
C PRO A 73 0.78 -28.52 14.22
N ASP A 74 -0.02 -28.94 13.26
CA ASP A 74 -0.97 -30.06 13.37
C ASP A 74 -0.78 -30.96 12.15
N ALA A 75 -0.69 -32.27 12.37
CA ALA A 75 -0.54 -33.26 11.30
C ALA A 75 -1.71 -33.21 10.32
N ASP A 76 -2.91 -32.87 10.80
CA ASP A 76 -4.12 -32.77 9.97
C ASP A 76 -4.26 -31.41 9.30
N LYS A 77 -3.52 -30.39 9.77
CA LYS A 77 -3.60 -28.98 9.30
C LYS A 77 -2.24 -28.36 9.03
N LEU A 78 -1.31 -29.11 8.43
CA LEU A 78 0.05 -28.68 8.07
C LEU A 78 0.12 -27.34 7.31
N PHE A 79 -0.87 -27.05 6.46
CA PHE A 79 -0.97 -25.79 5.71
C PHE A 79 -1.13 -24.57 6.62
N LEU A 80 -1.83 -24.69 7.76
CA LEU A 80 -2.10 -23.56 8.65
C LEU A 80 -0.84 -23.12 9.40
N ALA A 81 0.03 -24.04 9.79
CA ALA A 81 1.28 -23.71 10.46
C ALA A 81 2.24 -22.90 9.56
N GLY A 82 2.18 -23.12 8.24
CA GLY A 82 2.89 -22.33 7.24
C GLY A 82 2.43 -20.87 7.17
N LYS A 83 1.23 -20.55 7.66
CA LYS A 83 0.68 -19.19 7.66
C LYS A 83 1.28 -18.28 8.72
N ASN A 84 2.03 -18.81 9.71
CA ASN A 84 2.71 -17.98 10.71
C ASN A 84 3.63 -16.92 10.08
N VAL A 85 4.28 -17.23 8.95
CA VAL A 85 5.12 -16.27 8.21
C VAL A 85 4.28 -15.13 7.65
N GLU A 86 3.19 -15.44 6.96
CA GLU A 86 2.26 -14.46 6.37
C GLU A 86 1.57 -13.63 7.45
N LEU A 87 1.29 -14.22 8.61
CA LEU A 87 0.71 -13.56 9.77
C LEU A 87 1.67 -12.53 10.38
N ALA A 88 2.93 -12.92 10.57
CA ALA A 88 3.99 -12.03 11.02
C ALA A 88 4.18 -10.85 10.05
N LEU A 89 4.17 -11.14 8.74
CA LEU A 89 4.30 -10.11 7.70
C LEU A 89 3.12 -9.14 7.66
N SER A 90 1.90 -9.67 7.71
CA SER A 90 0.68 -8.86 7.65
C SER A 90 0.55 -7.90 8.82
N LEU A 91 1.07 -8.28 9.99
CA LEU A 91 1.04 -7.46 11.20
C LEU A 91 2.34 -6.68 11.47
N ASP A 92 3.40 -6.91 10.69
CA ASP A 92 4.80 -6.52 10.97
C ASP A 92 5.24 -6.92 12.39
N ALA A 93 4.89 -8.15 12.79
CA ALA A 93 5.17 -8.69 14.11
C ALA A 93 6.56 -9.33 14.19
N GLY A 94 7.30 -9.01 15.25
CA GLY A 94 8.52 -9.74 15.61
C GLY A 94 8.18 -11.19 15.98
N VAL A 95 8.99 -12.14 15.56
CA VAL A 95 8.70 -13.58 15.70
C VAL A 95 9.61 -14.19 16.75
N VAL A 96 9.01 -14.79 17.76
CA VAL A 96 9.70 -15.66 18.71
C VAL A 96 9.29 -17.10 18.42
N LEU A 97 10.26 -17.92 18.04
CA LEU A 97 10.03 -19.34 17.80
C LEU A 97 9.87 -20.07 19.13
N ALA A 98 8.81 -20.85 19.29
CA ALA A 98 8.54 -21.55 20.53
C ALA A 98 8.51 -23.05 20.30
N LEU A 99 9.38 -23.80 20.98
CA LEU A 99 9.41 -25.25 20.93
C LEU A 99 9.31 -25.86 22.31
N LYS A 100 8.66 -27.02 22.36
CA LYS A 100 8.86 -27.98 23.44
C LYS A 100 9.75 -29.11 22.95
N SER A 101 10.79 -29.45 23.72
CA SER A 101 11.68 -30.56 23.44
C SER A 101 12.27 -31.14 24.72
N ASP A 102 12.34 -32.47 24.77
CA ASP A 102 13.09 -33.21 25.80
C ASP A 102 14.38 -33.83 25.24
N ASN A 103 14.76 -33.46 24.01
CA ASN A 103 16.00 -33.91 23.39
C ASN A 103 17.20 -33.31 24.14
N THR A 104 18.17 -34.15 24.49
CA THR A 104 19.39 -33.73 25.18
C THR A 104 20.52 -33.31 24.22
N ASP A 105 20.31 -33.43 22.91
CA ASP A 105 21.24 -32.99 21.88
C ASP A 105 20.92 -31.58 21.39
N ALA A 106 21.77 -30.62 21.76
CA ALA A 106 21.65 -29.22 21.34
C ALA A 106 21.76 -29.05 19.82
N ALA A 107 22.54 -29.88 19.12
CA ALA A 107 22.73 -29.77 17.68
C ALA A 107 21.46 -30.14 16.90
N ALA A 108 20.75 -31.19 17.33
CA ALA A 108 19.47 -31.57 16.76
C ALA A 108 18.41 -30.45 16.90
N ILE A 109 18.37 -29.80 18.08
CA ILE A 109 17.46 -28.68 18.33
C ILE A 109 17.82 -27.46 17.47
N ALA A 110 19.11 -27.13 17.41
CA ALA A 110 19.59 -26.04 16.58
C ALA A 110 19.29 -26.27 15.09
N GLN A 111 19.40 -27.52 14.61
CA GLN A 111 19.03 -27.88 13.25
C GLN A 111 17.53 -27.65 12.99
N GLN A 112 16.64 -28.05 13.90
CA GLN A 112 15.20 -27.81 13.77
C GLN A 112 14.86 -26.31 13.72
N LEU A 113 15.48 -25.51 14.59
CA LEU A 113 15.32 -24.06 14.58
C LEU A 113 15.87 -23.43 13.30
N ASN A 114 17.02 -23.88 12.80
CA ASN A 114 17.60 -23.39 11.55
C ASN A 114 16.73 -23.74 10.32
N LEU A 115 16.11 -24.91 10.28
CA LEU A 115 15.12 -25.26 9.26
C LEU A 115 13.91 -24.33 9.30
N THR A 116 13.40 -24.02 10.49
CA THR A 116 12.29 -23.06 10.64
C THR A 116 12.71 -21.64 10.26
N LYS A 117 13.93 -21.24 10.64
CA LYS A 117 14.53 -19.94 10.29
C LYS A 117 14.59 -19.74 8.77
N GLN A 118 14.80 -20.80 8.00
CA GLN A 118 14.80 -20.72 6.53
C GLN A 118 13.49 -20.17 5.96
N LEU A 119 12.34 -20.43 6.61
CA LEU A 119 11.04 -19.92 6.20
C LEU A 119 10.94 -18.39 6.30
N TYR A 120 11.77 -17.76 7.12
CA TYR A 120 11.79 -16.30 7.34
C TYR A 120 12.97 -15.60 6.64
N THR A 121 13.79 -16.31 5.86
CA THR A 121 15.00 -15.74 5.22
C THR A 121 14.67 -14.59 4.27
N ASN A 122 13.53 -14.67 3.60
CA ASN A 122 13.05 -13.63 2.69
C ASN A 122 12.43 -12.44 3.42
N SER A 123 12.32 -12.50 4.75
CA SER A 123 11.69 -11.49 5.61
C SER A 123 12.66 -11.05 6.70
N PRO A 124 13.81 -10.44 6.32
CA PRO A 124 14.88 -10.12 7.25
C PRO A 124 14.39 -9.14 8.34
N GLY A 125 14.74 -9.44 9.59
CA GLY A 125 14.39 -8.60 10.74
C GLY A 125 13.03 -8.89 11.37
N LEU A 126 12.34 -9.97 10.98
CA LEU A 126 11.18 -10.48 11.73
C LEU A 126 11.59 -11.38 12.89
N LEU A 127 12.57 -12.27 12.72
CA LEU A 127 12.98 -13.19 13.78
C LEU A 127 13.72 -12.48 14.91
N GLU A 128 13.16 -12.54 16.12
CA GLU A 128 13.71 -11.91 17.33
C GLU A 128 14.44 -12.91 18.23
N GLY A 129 14.03 -14.18 18.23
CA GLY A 129 14.64 -15.21 19.06
C GLY A 129 13.79 -16.45 19.23
N PHE A 130 14.02 -17.19 20.30
CA PHE A 130 13.30 -18.42 20.61
C PHE A 130 13.17 -18.69 22.11
N ILE A 131 12.20 -19.54 22.47
CA ILE A 131 12.08 -20.18 23.78
C ILE A 131 12.08 -21.71 23.64
N ILE A 132 12.51 -22.41 24.69
CA ILE A 132 12.47 -23.87 24.77
C ILE A 132 11.79 -24.28 26.07
N ASP A 133 10.71 -25.04 25.97
CA ASP A 133 10.05 -25.71 27.10
C ASP A 133 10.49 -27.18 27.19
N GLY A 134 10.53 -27.73 28.41
CA GLY A 134 10.90 -29.12 28.67
C GLY A 134 12.34 -29.28 29.18
N ALA A 135 12.86 -30.50 29.15
CA ALA A 135 14.22 -30.78 29.65
C ALA A 135 15.30 -30.01 28.87
N ALA A 136 15.04 -29.69 27.59
CA ALA A 136 15.97 -29.00 26.72
C ALA A 136 16.15 -27.51 27.04
N THR A 137 15.39 -26.90 27.95
CA THR A 137 15.58 -25.50 28.37
C THR A 137 17.03 -25.23 28.83
N ALA A 138 17.67 -26.22 29.47
CA ALA A 138 19.06 -26.13 29.92
C ALA A 138 20.08 -25.97 28.78
N LEU A 139 19.72 -26.38 27.55
CA LEU A 139 20.57 -26.30 26.36
C LEU A 139 20.43 -24.98 25.60
N GLY A 140 19.50 -24.10 26.00
CA GLY A 140 19.13 -22.91 25.22
C GLY A 140 20.30 -21.97 24.90
N ALA A 141 21.26 -21.80 25.81
CA ALA A 141 22.45 -20.98 25.56
C ALA A 141 23.34 -21.57 24.46
N GLN A 142 23.53 -22.90 24.44
CA GLN A 142 24.31 -23.59 23.41
C GLN A 142 23.60 -23.55 22.05
N VAL A 143 22.27 -23.68 22.05
CA VAL A 143 21.44 -23.56 20.84
C VAL A 143 21.49 -22.14 20.28
N ALA A 144 21.49 -21.12 21.14
CA ALA A 144 21.62 -19.71 20.74
C ALA A 144 22.92 -19.45 19.97
N GLU A 145 24.05 -19.97 20.47
CA GLU A 145 25.35 -19.85 19.81
C GLU A 145 25.36 -20.48 18.41
N GLN A 146 24.72 -21.64 18.24
CA GLN A 146 24.68 -22.34 16.95
C GLN A 146 23.70 -21.74 15.93
N THR A 147 22.62 -21.12 16.40
CA THR A 147 21.57 -20.54 15.53
C THR A 147 21.77 -19.04 15.26
N GLY A 148 22.52 -18.37 16.13
CA GLY A 148 22.65 -16.91 16.16
C GLY A 148 21.36 -16.19 16.57
N LEU A 149 20.41 -16.89 17.18
CA LEU A 149 19.16 -16.32 17.68
C LEU A 149 19.26 -16.04 19.18
N THR A 150 18.54 -15.02 19.67
CA THR A 150 18.44 -14.74 21.10
C THR A 150 17.60 -15.80 21.79
N PHE A 151 18.10 -16.34 22.91
CA PHE A 151 17.36 -17.26 23.76
C PHE A 151 16.64 -16.50 24.87
N PHE A 152 15.31 -16.65 24.95
CA PHE A 152 14.47 -15.97 25.94
C PHE A 152 14.06 -16.85 27.12
N GLY A 153 14.59 -18.08 27.26
CA GLY A 153 14.22 -18.99 28.34
C GLY A 153 13.10 -19.96 27.97
N SER A 154 12.15 -20.17 28.88
CA SER A 154 10.97 -21.01 28.73
C SER A 154 9.70 -20.21 29.03
N SER A 155 8.53 -20.73 28.65
CA SER A 155 7.23 -20.13 28.95
C SER A 155 7.02 -19.89 30.46
N ASP A 156 7.58 -20.77 31.32
CA ASP A 156 7.49 -20.63 32.78
C ASP A 156 8.48 -19.63 33.37
N LYS A 157 9.59 -19.37 32.66
CA LYS A 157 10.68 -18.53 33.15
C LYS A 157 11.35 -17.80 31.99
N LEU A 158 10.66 -16.76 31.52
CA LEU A 158 11.20 -15.84 30.54
C LEU A 158 12.39 -15.06 31.12
N GLN A 159 13.39 -14.83 30.27
CA GLN A 159 14.55 -13.98 30.55
C GLN A 159 14.25 -12.55 30.08
N ASP A 160 15.28 -11.71 29.89
CA ASP A 160 15.09 -10.31 29.49
C ASP A 160 14.43 -10.19 28.10
N VAL A 161 13.12 -9.96 28.12
CA VAL A 161 12.29 -9.71 26.93
C VAL A 161 12.04 -8.21 26.69
N SER A 162 12.68 -7.32 27.47
CA SER A 162 12.44 -5.87 27.38
C SER A 162 12.78 -5.27 26.01
N ALA A 163 13.71 -5.90 25.28
CA ALA A 163 14.04 -5.53 23.91
C ALA A 163 12.84 -5.70 22.96
N LEU A 164 12.00 -6.72 23.18
CA LEU A 164 10.80 -6.98 22.36
C LEU A 164 9.76 -5.87 22.50
N ALA A 165 9.60 -5.30 23.70
CA ALA A 165 8.69 -4.18 23.95
C ALA A 165 9.10 -2.88 23.23
N LYS A 166 10.38 -2.76 22.84
CA LYS A 166 10.92 -1.61 22.11
C LYS A 166 10.87 -1.79 20.59
N ARG A 167 10.39 -2.93 20.09
CA ARG A 167 10.27 -3.16 18.66
C ARG A 167 9.25 -2.21 18.06
N GLU A 168 9.71 -1.41 17.12
CA GLU A 168 8.85 -0.59 16.27
C GLU A 168 8.60 -1.32 14.95
N ALA A 169 7.37 -1.20 14.45
CA ALA A 169 7.06 -1.63 13.09
C ALA A 169 7.93 -0.82 12.13
N LYS A 170 8.67 -1.52 11.28
CA LYS A 170 9.62 -0.92 10.33
C LYS A 170 9.01 -0.71 8.96
N ARG A 171 7.94 -1.45 8.63
CA ARG A 171 7.37 -1.50 7.28
C ARG A 171 5.85 -1.52 7.34
N LEU A 172 5.23 -0.79 6.42
CA LEU A 172 3.80 -0.87 6.21
C LEU A 172 3.51 -2.11 5.37
N SER A 173 2.78 -3.09 5.94
CA SER A 173 2.39 -4.31 5.21
C SER A 173 1.28 -4.02 4.19
N PRO A 174 1.14 -4.84 3.13
CA PRO A 174 0.01 -4.75 2.20
C PRO A 174 -1.37 -4.73 2.87
N ALA A 175 -1.62 -5.64 3.81
CA ALA A 175 -2.88 -5.72 4.52
C ALA A 175 -3.15 -4.48 5.39
N GLN A 176 -2.12 -3.97 6.07
CA GLN A 176 -2.22 -2.72 6.83
C GLN A 176 -2.49 -1.51 5.94
N PHE A 177 -1.83 -1.43 4.79
CA PHE A 177 -2.07 -0.36 3.81
C PHE A 177 -3.50 -0.40 3.28
N ARG A 178 -4.00 -1.56 2.85
CA ARG A 178 -5.39 -1.73 2.38
C ARG A 178 -6.39 -1.35 3.45
N TYR A 179 -6.21 -1.84 4.68
CA TYR A 179 -7.08 -1.50 5.81
C TYR A 179 -7.09 0.01 6.07
N ASN A 180 -5.92 0.63 6.19
CA ASN A 180 -5.80 2.07 6.44
C ASN A 180 -6.44 2.89 5.32
N LEU A 181 -6.20 2.52 4.06
CA LEU A 181 -6.77 3.19 2.90
C LEU A 181 -8.31 3.19 2.95
N ILE A 182 -8.91 2.02 3.22
CA ILE A 182 -10.36 1.89 3.35
C ILE A 182 -10.89 2.67 4.56
N ASP A 183 -10.25 2.58 5.72
CA ASP A 183 -10.67 3.32 6.91
C ASP A 183 -10.60 4.84 6.72
N PHE A 184 -9.52 5.34 6.10
CA PHE A 184 -9.37 6.76 5.77
C PHE A 184 -10.42 7.22 4.75
N ALA A 185 -10.72 6.41 3.74
CA ALA A 185 -11.75 6.73 2.75
C ALA A 185 -13.15 6.81 3.39
N ARG A 186 -13.50 5.85 4.26
CA ARG A 186 -14.77 5.86 5.01
C ARG A 186 -14.91 7.12 5.87
N LYS A 187 -13.83 7.52 6.56
CA LYS A 187 -13.80 8.75 7.38
C LYS A 187 -13.83 10.02 6.54
N ALA A 188 -13.34 9.96 5.30
CA ALA A 188 -13.38 11.08 4.38
C ALA A 188 -14.80 11.39 3.89
N ASP A 189 -15.63 10.35 3.66
CA ASP A 189 -17.02 10.46 3.18
C ASP A 189 -17.17 11.35 1.94
N MET A 190 -16.29 11.15 0.95
CA MET A 190 -16.21 11.99 -0.24
C MET A 190 -17.15 11.51 -1.33
N ARG A 191 -17.70 12.46 -2.10
CA ARG A 191 -18.54 12.20 -3.27
C ARG A 191 -17.66 12.08 -4.52
N ILE A 192 -17.58 10.89 -5.10
CA ILE A 192 -16.66 10.57 -6.21
C ILE A 192 -17.45 10.29 -7.48
N VAL A 193 -17.19 11.05 -8.54
CA VAL A 193 -17.83 10.82 -9.85
C VAL A 193 -17.09 9.76 -10.66
N LEU A 194 -17.87 8.89 -11.29
CA LEU A 194 -17.45 7.79 -12.14
C LEU A 194 -18.04 8.00 -13.54
N PRO A 195 -17.29 8.65 -14.46
CA PRO A 195 -17.76 8.96 -15.81
C PRO A 195 -18.14 7.76 -16.68
N GLU A 196 -17.59 6.59 -16.36
CA GLU A 196 -17.80 5.33 -17.09
C GLU A 196 -18.93 4.54 -16.42
N GLY A 197 -20.07 5.21 -16.18
CA GLY A 197 -21.10 4.76 -15.24
C GLY A 197 -21.81 3.45 -15.58
N ALA A 198 -21.80 3.05 -16.86
CA ALA A 198 -22.36 1.78 -17.34
C ALA A 198 -21.29 0.69 -17.59
N GLU A 199 -20.02 0.94 -17.24
CA GLU A 199 -18.97 -0.05 -17.43
C GLU A 199 -19.09 -1.15 -16.34
N PRO A 200 -19.09 -2.46 -16.67
CA PRO A 200 -19.40 -3.53 -15.72
C PRO A 200 -18.55 -3.57 -14.45
N ARG A 201 -17.24 -3.29 -14.55
CA ARG A 201 -16.34 -3.29 -13.38
C ARG A 201 -16.58 -2.05 -12.53
N THR A 202 -16.86 -0.91 -13.16
CA THR A 202 -17.18 0.36 -12.52
C THR A 202 -18.50 0.27 -11.75
N VAL A 203 -19.52 -0.34 -12.32
CA VAL A 203 -20.80 -0.62 -11.64
C VAL A 203 -20.60 -1.52 -10.41
N ALA A 204 -19.85 -2.63 -10.57
CA ALA A 204 -19.54 -3.53 -9.47
C ALA A 204 -18.76 -2.83 -8.35
N ALA A 205 -17.74 -2.04 -8.71
CA ALA A 205 -16.94 -1.28 -7.75
C ALA A 205 -17.77 -0.23 -7.02
N ALA A 206 -18.66 0.49 -7.71
CA ALA A 206 -19.55 1.47 -7.11
C ALA A 206 -20.52 0.83 -6.10
N ALA A 207 -21.08 -0.34 -6.41
CA ALA A 207 -21.91 -1.10 -5.48
C ALA A 207 -21.13 -1.53 -4.22
N ILE A 208 -19.91 -2.06 -4.40
CA ILE A 208 -19.01 -2.44 -3.28
C ILE A 208 -18.65 -1.22 -2.43
N CYS A 209 -18.29 -0.10 -3.06
CA CYS A 209 -17.96 1.15 -2.36
C CYS A 209 -19.15 1.67 -1.55
N HIS A 210 -20.37 1.57 -2.09
CA HIS A 210 -21.58 1.96 -1.38
C HIS A 210 -21.87 1.04 -0.19
N GLU A 211 -21.89 -0.28 -0.39
CA GLU A 211 -22.15 -1.27 0.67
C GLU A 211 -21.15 -1.16 1.83
N LYS A 212 -19.88 -0.94 1.50
CA LYS A 212 -18.81 -0.78 2.49
C LYS A 212 -18.70 0.65 3.05
N GLY A 213 -19.41 1.63 2.50
CA GLY A 213 -19.34 3.04 2.89
C GLY A 213 -17.99 3.70 2.59
N ILE A 214 -17.29 3.26 1.54
CA ILE A 214 -15.95 3.75 1.15
C ILE A 214 -16.03 5.17 0.59
N ALA A 215 -17.03 5.44 -0.24
CA ALA A 215 -17.27 6.73 -0.87
C ALA A 215 -18.72 6.83 -1.35
N ARG A 216 -19.22 8.05 -1.53
CA ARG A 216 -20.50 8.32 -2.17
C ARG A 216 -20.28 8.37 -3.69
N CYS A 217 -20.34 7.21 -4.33
CA CYS A 217 -20.12 7.10 -5.77
C CYS A 217 -21.29 7.68 -6.58
N VAL A 218 -20.96 8.39 -7.66
CA VAL A 218 -21.92 8.95 -8.63
C VAL A 218 -21.63 8.37 -10.00
N LEU A 219 -22.50 7.49 -10.50
CA LEU A 219 -22.38 6.91 -11.84
C LEU A 219 -22.98 7.86 -12.87
N LEU A 220 -22.21 8.21 -13.91
CA LEU A 220 -22.70 8.96 -15.07
C LEU A 220 -23.14 7.99 -16.17
N ALA A 221 -24.42 7.64 -16.16
CA ALA A 221 -25.08 6.75 -17.12
C ALA A 221 -26.60 6.87 -16.96
N THR A 222 -27.37 6.33 -17.91
CA THR A 222 -28.81 6.16 -17.68
C THR A 222 -29.05 5.05 -16.66
N ARG A 223 -30.15 5.15 -15.90
CA ARG A 223 -30.53 4.12 -14.92
C ARG A 223 -30.74 2.75 -15.56
N GLU A 224 -31.36 2.73 -16.74
CA GLU A 224 -31.60 1.50 -17.52
C GLU A 224 -30.30 0.78 -17.86
N GLU A 225 -29.28 1.49 -18.38
CA GLU A 225 -27.98 0.89 -18.71
C GLU A 225 -27.29 0.26 -17.49
N VAL A 226 -27.34 0.93 -16.34
CA VAL A 226 -26.72 0.41 -15.10
C VAL A 226 -27.46 -0.81 -14.57
N GLU A 227 -28.80 -0.80 -14.62
CA GLU A 227 -29.64 -1.92 -14.18
C GLU A 227 -29.47 -3.15 -15.09
N ASP A 228 -29.35 -2.95 -16.41
CA ASP A 228 -29.07 -4.03 -17.36
C ASP A 228 -27.72 -4.68 -17.10
N VAL A 229 -26.67 -3.88 -16.90
CA VAL A 229 -25.33 -4.37 -16.56
C VAL A 229 -25.34 -5.13 -15.25
N ALA A 230 -26.03 -4.61 -14.23
CA ALA A 230 -26.12 -5.28 -12.95
C ALA A 230 -26.84 -6.62 -13.04
N LYS A 231 -27.94 -6.68 -13.80
CA LYS A 231 -28.69 -7.92 -14.05
C LYS A 231 -27.86 -8.96 -14.80
N GLU A 232 -27.12 -8.55 -15.84
CA GLU A 232 -26.23 -9.44 -16.61
C GLU A 232 -25.13 -10.03 -15.73
N ARG A 233 -24.60 -9.23 -14.79
CA ARG A 233 -23.45 -9.60 -13.96
C ARG A 233 -23.82 -10.14 -12.59
N GLY A 234 -25.10 -10.23 -12.25
CA GLY A 234 -25.57 -10.64 -10.93
C GLY A 234 -25.18 -9.70 -9.81
N ILE A 235 -25.01 -8.40 -10.10
CA ILE A 235 -24.67 -7.36 -9.13
C ILE A 235 -25.96 -6.89 -8.45
N SER A 236 -25.98 -6.87 -7.13
CA SER A 236 -27.07 -6.23 -6.38
C SER A 236 -26.80 -4.73 -6.30
N LEU A 237 -27.62 -3.92 -6.97
CA LEU A 237 -27.53 -2.46 -6.91
C LEU A 237 -28.24 -1.95 -5.66
N PRO A 238 -27.57 -1.14 -4.82
CA PRO A 238 -28.25 -0.43 -3.74
C PRO A 238 -29.21 0.62 -4.31
N ASP A 239 -30.45 0.68 -3.79
CA ASP A 239 -31.46 1.66 -4.23
C ASP A 239 -30.98 3.11 -4.07
N SER A 240 -30.17 3.36 -3.05
CA SER A 240 -29.56 4.66 -2.73
C SER A 240 -28.29 4.98 -3.53
N LEU A 241 -27.83 4.11 -4.43
CA LEU A 241 -26.68 4.40 -5.28
C LEU A 241 -27.06 5.51 -6.29
N GLU A 242 -26.26 6.57 -6.32
CA GLU A 242 -26.53 7.72 -7.16
C GLU A 242 -26.14 7.44 -8.62
N ILE A 243 -27.13 7.54 -9.51
CA ILE A 243 -26.99 7.37 -10.95
C ILE A 243 -27.62 8.61 -11.60
N ILE A 244 -26.83 9.34 -12.38
CA ILE A 244 -27.27 10.57 -13.03
C ILE A 244 -27.13 10.41 -14.54
N ASP A 245 -28.23 10.66 -15.27
CA ASP A 245 -28.23 10.74 -16.72
C ASP A 245 -27.33 11.93 -17.15
N PRO A 246 -26.22 11.68 -17.87
CA PRO A 246 -25.32 12.74 -18.32
C PRO A 246 -26.02 13.83 -19.13
N ALA A 247 -27.02 13.48 -19.95
CA ALA A 247 -27.72 14.43 -20.81
C ALA A 247 -28.49 15.49 -19.99
N SER A 248 -28.95 15.12 -18.79
CA SER A 248 -29.66 16.05 -17.89
C SER A 248 -28.77 17.15 -17.29
N LEU A 249 -27.45 16.94 -17.26
CA LEU A 249 -26.49 17.85 -16.64
C LEU A 249 -25.83 18.83 -17.62
N VAL A 250 -25.90 18.58 -18.92
CA VAL A 250 -25.12 19.33 -19.94
C VAL A 250 -25.36 20.84 -19.81
N GLU A 251 -26.61 21.30 -19.84
CA GLU A 251 -26.93 22.73 -19.84
C GLU A 251 -26.48 23.44 -18.56
N GLN A 252 -26.45 22.74 -17.42
CA GLN A 252 -25.97 23.29 -16.14
C GLN A 252 -24.51 23.75 -16.21
N TYR A 253 -23.68 23.09 -17.02
CA TYR A 253 -22.24 23.35 -17.07
C TYR A 253 -21.77 24.15 -18.29
N VAL A 254 -22.65 24.49 -19.24
CA VAL A 254 -22.28 25.25 -20.45
C VAL A 254 -21.70 26.62 -20.11
N GLU A 255 -22.46 27.45 -19.40
CA GLU A 255 -22.03 28.81 -19.04
C GLU A 255 -20.77 28.79 -18.14
N PRO A 256 -20.71 27.99 -17.06
CA PRO A 256 -19.49 27.88 -16.25
C PRO A 256 -18.25 27.44 -17.04
N MET A 257 -18.39 26.49 -17.97
CA MET A 257 -17.27 26.01 -18.80
C MET A 257 -16.78 27.11 -19.75
N CYS A 258 -17.69 27.86 -20.35
CA CYS A 258 -17.37 29.02 -21.18
C CYS A 258 -16.58 30.08 -20.41
N GLU A 259 -16.97 30.39 -19.16
CA GLU A 259 -16.24 31.37 -18.35
C GLU A 259 -14.84 30.84 -17.97
N LEU A 260 -14.71 29.57 -17.54
CA LEU A 260 -13.40 28.96 -17.24
C LEU A 260 -12.45 28.96 -18.44
N ARG A 261 -12.99 28.81 -19.66
CA ARG A 261 -12.23 28.73 -20.91
C ARG A 261 -12.34 29.98 -21.79
N LYS A 262 -12.76 31.11 -21.22
CA LYS A 262 -12.94 32.39 -21.93
C LYS A 262 -11.69 32.88 -22.64
N SER A 263 -10.52 32.68 -22.03
CA SER A 263 -9.22 33.01 -22.63
C SER A 263 -8.87 32.19 -23.88
N LYS A 264 -9.61 31.10 -24.13
CA LYS A 264 -9.49 30.25 -25.31
C LYS A 264 -10.66 30.45 -26.29
N GLY A 265 -11.59 31.38 -26.01
CA GLY A 265 -12.71 31.70 -26.89
C GLY A 265 -13.75 30.58 -27.03
N LEU A 266 -13.94 29.76 -25.99
CA LEU A 266 -14.90 28.65 -26.04
C LEU A 266 -16.34 29.16 -26.17
N THR A 267 -17.04 28.80 -27.24
CA THR A 267 -18.44 29.17 -27.47
C THR A 267 -19.40 28.24 -26.71
N PRO A 268 -20.64 28.68 -26.40
CA PRO A 268 -21.65 27.81 -25.78
C PRO A 268 -21.97 26.54 -26.59
N GLU A 269 -21.95 26.63 -27.92
CA GLU A 269 -22.19 25.47 -28.80
C GLU A 269 -21.04 24.45 -28.71
N ASP A 270 -19.80 24.91 -28.72
CA ASP A 270 -18.63 24.05 -28.54
C ASP A 270 -18.58 23.44 -27.14
N ALA A 271 -18.99 24.20 -26.11
CA ALA A 271 -19.09 23.72 -24.74
C ALA A 271 -20.11 22.57 -24.63
N ARG A 272 -21.33 22.74 -25.19
CA ARG A 272 -22.34 21.66 -25.25
C ARG A 272 -21.82 20.39 -25.89
N LYS A 273 -21.06 20.52 -26.99
CA LYS A 273 -20.45 19.39 -27.70
C LYS A 273 -19.39 18.69 -26.85
N GLN A 274 -18.53 19.45 -26.15
CA GLN A 274 -17.52 18.87 -25.27
C GLN A 274 -18.13 18.22 -24.02
N LEU A 275 -19.22 18.77 -23.49
CA LEU A 275 -19.94 18.23 -22.32
C LEU A 275 -20.70 16.94 -22.61
N GLN A 276 -20.78 16.49 -23.87
CA GLN A 276 -21.27 15.14 -24.20
C GLN A 276 -20.28 14.04 -23.78
N ASP A 277 -19.01 14.39 -23.61
CA ASP A 277 -18.01 13.47 -23.06
C ASP A 277 -18.16 13.43 -21.53
N THR A 278 -18.45 12.24 -20.98
CA THR A 278 -18.74 12.09 -19.55
C THR A 278 -17.55 12.43 -18.66
N VAL A 279 -16.31 12.30 -19.15
CA VAL A 279 -15.11 12.69 -18.40
C VAL A 279 -15.02 14.21 -18.33
N VAL A 280 -15.30 14.92 -19.43
CA VAL A 280 -15.38 16.39 -19.44
C VAL A 280 -16.50 16.87 -18.52
N LEU A 281 -17.67 16.25 -18.61
CA LEU A 281 -18.83 16.55 -17.76
C LEU A 281 -18.50 16.34 -16.27
N GLY A 282 -17.96 15.18 -15.90
CA GLY A 282 -17.52 14.89 -14.53
C GLY A 282 -16.43 15.85 -14.04
N THR A 283 -15.52 16.27 -14.92
CA THR A 283 -14.51 17.28 -14.59
C THR A 283 -15.14 18.65 -14.31
N MET A 284 -16.22 19.01 -15.03
CA MET A 284 -16.98 20.23 -14.76
C MET A 284 -17.77 20.16 -13.46
N MET A 285 -18.39 19.02 -13.14
CA MET A 285 -19.00 18.77 -11.83
C MET A 285 -17.99 19.02 -10.71
N MET A 286 -16.78 18.47 -10.86
CA MET A 286 -15.71 18.67 -9.90
C MET A 286 -15.22 20.13 -9.87
N ALA A 287 -15.08 20.80 -11.02
CA ALA A 287 -14.70 22.21 -11.10
C ALA A 287 -15.66 23.12 -10.33
N GLN A 288 -16.97 22.83 -10.40
CA GLN A 288 -18.03 23.55 -9.69
C GLN A 288 -18.21 23.12 -8.22
N ASN A 289 -17.45 22.13 -7.74
CA ASN A 289 -17.55 21.54 -6.38
C ASN A 289 -18.85 20.74 -6.14
N ASP A 290 -19.50 20.25 -7.20
CA ASP A 290 -20.63 19.35 -7.04
C ASP A 290 -20.14 17.97 -6.56
N VAL A 291 -18.92 17.59 -6.92
CA VAL A 291 -18.26 16.36 -6.47
C VAL A 291 -16.84 16.65 -5.99
N ASP A 292 -16.32 15.77 -5.14
CA ASP A 292 -15.04 15.93 -4.46
C ASP A 292 -13.86 15.33 -5.24
N GLY A 293 -14.11 14.39 -6.15
CA GLY A 293 -13.09 13.75 -6.98
C GLY A 293 -13.64 12.96 -8.17
N LEU A 294 -12.75 12.58 -9.09
CA LEU A 294 -13.09 11.85 -10.32
C LEU A 294 -12.19 10.62 -10.52
N VAL A 295 -12.80 9.49 -10.88
CA VAL A 295 -12.09 8.27 -11.29
C VAL A 295 -12.60 7.79 -12.65
N SER A 296 -11.70 7.63 -13.62
CA SER A 296 -12.01 7.19 -15.00
C SER A 296 -10.83 6.39 -15.58
N GLY A 297 -10.98 5.75 -16.74
CA GLY A 297 -9.89 5.08 -17.47
C GLY A 297 -10.07 3.56 -17.65
N ALA A 298 -11.18 3.00 -17.16
CA ALA A 298 -11.54 1.61 -17.44
C ALA A 298 -11.82 1.40 -18.93
N VAL A 299 -12.27 2.45 -19.64
CA VAL A 299 -12.50 2.47 -21.09
C VAL A 299 -11.73 3.60 -21.77
N HIS A 300 -11.71 4.79 -21.16
CA HIS A 300 -11.02 5.96 -21.68
C HIS A 300 -9.49 5.79 -21.63
N THR A 301 -8.80 6.55 -22.49
CA THR A 301 -7.34 6.63 -22.42
C THR A 301 -6.90 7.58 -21.31
N THR A 302 -5.72 7.34 -20.73
CA THR A 302 -5.07 8.26 -19.78
C THR A 302 -5.05 9.70 -20.27
N ALA A 303 -4.79 9.91 -21.56
CA ALA A 303 -4.83 11.25 -22.17
C ALA A 303 -6.23 11.90 -22.14
N ASN A 304 -7.29 11.10 -22.30
CA ASN A 304 -8.68 11.57 -22.21
C ASN A 304 -9.08 11.88 -20.76
N THR A 305 -8.52 11.18 -19.77
CA THR A 305 -8.72 11.47 -18.34
C THR A 305 -7.97 12.74 -17.90
N ILE A 306 -6.69 12.86 -18.27
CA ILE A 306 -5.81 13.93 -17.77
C ILE A 306 -6.06 15.28 -18.48
N ARG A 307 -6.33 15.27 -19.79
CA ARG A 307 -6.45 16.51 -20.57
C ARG A 307 -7.56 17.43 -20.05
N PRO A 308 -8.80 16.97 -19.77
CA PRO A 308 -9.84 17.81 -19.19
C PRO A 308 -9.44 18.35 -17.81
N ALA A 309 -8.83 17.51 -16.96
CA ALA A 309 -8.34 17.93 -15.65
C ALA A 309 -7.34 19.09 -15.75
N LEU A 310 -6.36 19.00 -16.66
CA LEU A 310 -5.40 20.10 -16.89
C LEU A 310 -6.07 21.38 -17.44
N GLN A 311 -7.09 21.25 -18.29
CA GLN A 311 -7.76 22.39 -18.89
C GLN A 311 -8.68 23.12 -17.91
N LEU A 312 -9.39 22.38 -17.06
CA LEU A 312 -10.48 22.89 -16.22
C LEU A 312 -10.07 23.06 -14.75
N ILE A 313 -9.27 22.14 -14.21
CA ILE A 313 -8.87 22.10 -12.79
C ILE A 313 -7.50 22.73 -12.58
N LYS A 314 -6.55 22.46 -13.50
CA LYS A 314 -5.16 22.95 -13.48
C LYS A 314 -4.34 22.40 -12.30
N THR A 315 -3.06 22.75 -12.28
CA THR A 315 -2.14 22.35 -11.20
C THR A 315 -2.38 23.14 -9.92
N ALA A 316 -2.10 22.49 -8.78
CA ALA A 316 -2.08 23.09 -7.45
C ALA A 316 -1.10 24.28 -7.38
N PRO A 317 -1.35 25.28 -6.52
CA PRO A 317 -0.36 26.33 -6.28
C PRO A 317 1.00 25.72 -5.90
N GLY A 318 2.07 26.16 -6.58
CA GLY A 318 3.43 25.64 -6.36
C GLY A 318 3.76 24.34 -7.10
N ALA A 319 2.78 23.64 -7.70
CA ALA A 319 3.03 22.49 -8.56
C ALA A 319 3.26 22.93 -10.02
N SER A 320 4.46 22.68 -10.53
CA SER A 320 4.82 23.00 -11.93
C SER A 320 4.27 21.99 -12.94
N LEU A 321 4.00 20.77 -12.50
CA LEU A 321 3.48 19.68 -13.32
C LEU A 321 2.54 18.75 -12.54
N VAL A 322 1.83 17.92 -13.29
CA VAL A 322 1.13 16.73 -12.78
C VAL A 322 2.04 15.53 -12.95
N SER A 323 2.14 14.71 -11.93
CA SER A 323 2.89 13.44 -11.96
C SER A 323 2.05 12.29 -11.43
N SER A 324 2.62 11.10 -11.29
CA SER A 324 1.90 9.95 -10.74
C SER A 324 2.74 9.15 -9.76
N VAL A 325 2.04 8.46 -8.86
CA VAL A 325 2.63 7.42 -8.01
C VAL A 325 1.79 6.15 -8.05
N PHE A 326 2.46 5.01 -7.99
CA PHE A 326 1.84 3.72 -7.69
C PHE A 326 2.31 3.24 -6.32
N PHE A 327 1.39 2.71 -5.52
CA PHE A 327 1.72 1.97 -4.31
C PHE A 327 1.86 0.49 -4.67
N MET A 328 3.10 0.00 -4.62
CA MET A 328 3.47 -1.39 -4.90
C MET A 328 3.39 -2.20 -3.61
N LEU A 329 2.40 -3.07 -3.48
CA LEU A 329 2.17 -3.91 -2.31
C LEU A 329 3.03 -5.17 -2.39
N LEU A 330 4.32 -5.04 -2.12
CA LEU A 330 5.25 -6.17 -2.06
C LEU A 330 4.96 -7.02 -0.82
N PRO A 331 5.30 -8.33 -0.82
CA PRO A 331 4.95 -9.23 0.28
C PRO A 331 5.30 -8.74 1.69
N ASN A 332 6.39 -7.97 1.80
CA ASN A 332 6.93 -7.52 3.09
C ASN A 332 6.82 -6.01 3.33
N GLN A 333 6.36 -5.23 2.35
CA GLN A 333 6.29 -3.77 2.46
C GLN A 333 5.51 -3.15 1.31
N VAL A 334 4.97 -1.95 1.54
CA VAL A 334 4.48 -1.07 0.49
C VAL A 334 5.56 -0.06 0.09
N LEU A 335 5.82 0.06 -1.20
CA LEU A 335 6.70 1.07 -1.78
C LEU A 335 5.93 2.01 -2.69
N ALA A 336 6.30 3.28 -2.72
CA ALA A 336 5.77 4.28 -3.66
C ALA A 336 6.70 4.40 -4.87
N PHE A 337 6.16 4.22 -6.08
CA PHE A 337 6.90 4.31 -7.35
C PHE A 337 6.38 5.51 -8.15
N GLY A 338 7.21 6.51 -8.43
CA GLY A 338 6.82 7.68 -9.20
C GLY A 338 7.95 8.18 -10.10
N ASP A 339 7.75 8.91 -11.19
CA ASP A 339 6.57 8.88 -12.03
C ASP A 339 6.60 7.62 -12.93
N CYS A 340 5.46 6.99 -13.15
CA CYS A 340 5.34 5.79 -13.98
C CYS A 340 4.23 5.88 -15.05
N ALA A 341 3.52 7.01 -15.16
CA ALA A 341 2.39 7.14 -16.07
C ALA A 341 2.31 8.47 -16.85
N VAL A 342 2.90 9.57 -16.38
CA VAL A 342 2.58 10.90 -16.93
C VAL A 342 3.71 11.52 -17.74
N ASN A 343 4.92 11.62 -17.20
CA ASN A 343 5.98 12.47 -17.74
C ASN A 343 7.06 11.66 -18.47
N PRO A 344 7.16 11.72 -19.82
CA PRO A 344 8.10 10.91 -20.59
C PRO A 344 9.56 11.12 -20.23
N ASN A 345 10.02 12.38 -20.23
CA ASN A 345 11.40 12.78 -19.99
C ASN A 345 11.39 14.07 -19.15
N PRO A 346 11.19 13.98 -17.82
CA PRO A 346 11.14 15.16 -16.95
C PRO A 346 12.49 15.90 -16.94
N THR A 347 12.47 17.23 -16.87
CA THR A 347 13.68 18.01 -16.60
C THR A 347 14.14 17.81 -15.14
N PRO A 348 15.39 18.15 -14.76
CA PRO A 348 15.83 18.05 -13.37
C PRO A 348 14.91 18.76 -12.37
N GLU A 349 14.38 19.93 -12.71
CA GLU A 349 13.44 20.68 -11.88
C GLU A 349 12.11 19.95 -11.72
N GLN A 350 11.61 19.36 -12.81
CA GLN A 350 10.38 18.56 -12.80
C GLN A 350 10.57 17.27 -12.00
N LEU A 351 11.73 16.61 -12.14
CA LEU A 351 12.06 15.40 -11.41
C LEU A 351 12.19 15.67 -9.90
N ALA A 352 12.73 16.84 -9.52
CA ALA A 352 12.72 17.30 -8.14
C ALA A 352 11.30 17.53 -7.60
N ASP A 353 10.41 18.12 -8.40
CA ASP A 353 9.01 18.31 -8.02
C ASP A 353 8.26 16.96 -7.90
N ILE A 354 8.52 16.00 -8.79
CA ILE A 354 7.98 14.63 -8.72
C ILE A 354 8.41 13.95 -7.41
N ALA A 355 9.66 14.12 -7.01
CA ALA A 355 10.18 13.54 -5.77
C ALA A 355 9.46 14.08 -4.53
N ILE A 356 9.25 15.40 -4.48
CA ILE A 356 8.52 16.05 -3.38
C ILE A 356 7.06 15.61 -3.37
N GLN A 357 6.38 15.63 -4.53
CA GLN A 357 4.98 15.19 -4.64
C GLN A 357 4.80 13.71 -4.23
N SER A 358 5.77 12.86 -4.59
CA SER A 358 5.78 11.44 -4.23
C SER A 358 6.02 11.22 -2.74
N ALA A 359 6.92 12.00 -2.13
CA ALA A 359 7.16 11.96 -0.69
C ALA A 359 5.93 12.40 0.12
N ASP A 360 5.29 13.50 -0.28
CA ASP A 360 4.09 14.01 0.37
C ASP A 360 2.93 13.02 0.24
N SER A 361 2.79 12.37 -0.93
CA SER A 361 1.81 11.30 -1.14
C SER A 361 2.12 10.07 -0.28
N ALA A 362 3.36 9.60 -0.22
CA ALA A 362 3.74 8.48 0.63
C ALA A 362 3.37 8.75 2.10
N LYS A 363 3.72 9.93 2.60
CA LYS A 363 3.38 10.37 3.96
C LYS A 363 1.88 10.42 4.21
N ALA A 364 1.11 10.93 3.24
CA ALA A 364 -0.35 11.00 3.28
C ALA A 364 -1.03 9.62 3.43
N PHE A 365 -0.40 8.55 2.95
CA PHE A 365 -0.89 7.18 3.08
C PHE A 365 -0.17 6.37 4.17
N GLY A 366 0.52 7.05 5.10
CA GLY A 366 1.15 6.43 6.26
C GLY A 366 2.50 5.76 5.99
N ILE A 367 3.14 6.07 4.88
CA ILE A 367 4.48 5.60 4.52
C ILE A 367 5.49 6.69 4.87
N ASP A 368 6.46 6.37 5.74
CA ASP A 368 7.56 7.29 6.07
C ASP A 368 8.45 7.53 4.83
N PRO A 369 8.57 8.75 4.29
CA PRO A 369 9.20 8.99 3.00
C PRO A 369 10.73 8.99 3.09
N LYS A 370 11.35 7.94 2.53
CA LYS A 370 12.78 7.84 2.22
C LYS A 370 12.93 7.74 0.72
N VAL A 371 13.27 8.86 0.09
CA VAL A 371 13.17 9.05 -1.37
C VAL A 371 14.49 8.73 -2.04
N ALA A 372 14.51 7.66 -2.83
CA ALA A 372 15.62 7.30 -3.70
C ALA A 372 15.37 7.84 -5.12
N MET A 373 16.26 8.70 -5.61
CA MET A 373 16.27 9.13 -7.00
C MET A 373 17.01 8.09 -7.84
N ILE A 374 16.28 7.34 -8.64
CA ILE A 374 16.77 6.13 -9.32
C ILE A 374 17.60 6.48 -10.55
N SER A 375 18.71 5.76 -10.71
CA SER A 375 19.60 5.84 -11.86
C SER A 375 20.30 4.51 -12.09
N TYR A 376 21.00 4.36 -13.21
CA TYR A 376 21.94 3.25 -13.40
C TYR A 376 23.26 3.43 -12.64
N SER A 377 23.49 4.61 -12.03
CA SER A 377 24.66 4.92 -11.18
C SER A 377 24.27 5.04 -9.71
N THR A 378 25.20 4.70 -8.82
CA THR A 378 25.12 4.99 -7.38
C THR A 378 26.21 5.99 -7.02
N ILE A 379 25.81 7.17 -6.54
CA ILE A 379 26.71 8.28 -6.17
C ILE A 379 27.70 8.58 -7.32
N ASN A 380 28.95 8.13 -7.22
CA ASN A 380 30.03 8.44 -8.16
C ASN A 380 30.42 7.27 -9.09
N SER A 381 29.64 6.19 -9.15
CA SER A 381 30.02 4.98 -9.90
C SER A 381 29.94 5.12 -11.43
N GLY A 382 29.27 6.17 -11.92
CA GLY A 382 29.02 6.42 -13.33
C GLY A 382 28.78 7.91 -13.57
N SER A 383 28.92 8.33 -14.82
CA SER A 383 28.78 9.72 -15.27
C SER A 383 28.04 9.78 -16.60
N GLY A 384 27.43 10.92 -16.91
CA GLY A 384 26.77 11.16 -18.18
C GLY A 384 25.46 11.94 -18.01
N PRO A 385 24.86 12.42 -19.12
CA PRO A 385 23.73 13.34 -19.06
C PRO A 385 22.57 12.86 -18.19
N ASP A 386 22.22 11.57 -18.26
CA ASP A 386 21.12 11.00 -17.49
C ASP A 386 21.44 10.90 -15.98
N VAL A 387 22.70 10.65 -15.62
CA VAL A 387 23.16 10.65 -14.21
C VAL A 387 23.22 12.08 -13.68
N ASP A 388 23.77 12.99 -14.47
CA ASP A 388 23.92 14.41 -14.12
C ASP A 388 22.54 15.06 -13.89
N ALA A 389 21.54 14.69 -14.69
CA ALA A 389 20.16 15.13 -14.50
C ALA A 389 19.58 14.68 -13.15
N VAL A 390 19.83 13.44 -12.73
CA VAL A 390 19.38 12.92 -11.43
C VAL A 390 20.14 13.56 -10.28
N ILE A 391 21.44 13.83 -10.43
CA ILE A 391 22.25 14.58 -9.44
C ILE A 391 21.65 15.97 -9.22
N GLU A 392 21.40 16.72 -10.31
CA GLU A 392 20.86 18.07 -10.20
C GLU A 392 19.44 18.06 -9.62
N ALA A 393 18.58 17.12 -10.05
CA ALA A 393 17.24 16.95 -9.47
C ALA A 393 17.28 16.67 -7.96
N THR A 394 18.20 15.80 -7.52
CA THR A 394 18.40 15.46 -6.10
C THR A 394 18.78 16.70 -5.29
N LYS A 395 19.71 17.51 -5.81
CA LYS A 395 20.14 18.75 -5.18
C LYS A 395 18.98 19.75 -5.07
N LEU A 396 18.26 19.99 -6.17
CA LEU A 396 17.12 20.91 -6.21
C LEU A 396 16.00 20.48 -5.24
N ALA A 397 15.73 19.18 -5.13
CA ALA A 397 14.73 18.65 -4.20
C ALA A 397 15.13 18.90 -2.74
N ASN A 398 16.39 18.64 -2.39
CA ASN A 398 16.93 18.90 -1.05
C ASN A 398 16.94 20.40 -0.69
N GLU A 399 17.24 21.28 -1.66
CA GLU A 399 17.18 22.74 -1.45
C GLU A 399 15.73 23.22 -1.18
N LYS A 400 14.75 22.67 -1.90
CA LYS A 400 13.33 23.01 -1.73
C LYS A 400 12.71 22.43 -0.44
N ARG A 401 13.11 21.21 -0.04
CA ARG A 401 12.53 20.45 1.07
C ARG A 401 13.62 19.77 1.90
N PRO A 402 14.42 20.54 2.68
CA PRO A 402 15.48 19.99 3.53
C PRO A 402 14.97 19.12 4.69
N ASP A 403 13.66 19.09 4.93
CA ASP A 403 13.00 18.21 5.89
C ASP A 403 12.83 16.77 5.40
N LEU A 404 12.96 16.52 4.09
CA LEU A 404 12.79 15.21 3.48
C LEU A 404 14.13 14.47 3.33
N ALA A 405 14.13 13.17 3.61
CA ALA A 405 15.27 12.30 3.31
C ALA A 405 15.27 11.94 1.83
N ILE A 406 16.03 12.68 1.02
CA ILE A 406 16.14 12.48 -0.44
C ILE A 406 17.59 12.22 -0.83
N GLU A 407 17.87 11.08 -1.46
CA GLU A 407 19.20 10.73 -1.93
C GLU A 407 19.18 10.18 -3.35
N GLY A 408 20.23 10.51 -4.10
CA GLY A 408 20.39 10.16 -5.50
C GLY A 408 21.73 10.64 -6.02
N PRO A 409 22.19 10.10 -7.17
CA PRO A 409 21.61 8.98 -7.90
C PRO A 409 21.85 7.65 -7.16
N LEU A 410 20.85 6.77 -7.14
CA LEU A 410 20.97 5.42 -6.57
C LEU A 410 20.51 4.37 -7.59
N GLN A 411 21.26 3.26 -7.68
CA GLN A 411 20.74 2.05 -8.33
C GLN A 411 19.62 1.43 -7.50
N TYR A 412 18.71 0.71 -8.16
CA TYR A 412 17.56 0.08 -7.49
C TYR A 412 17.98 -0.88 -6.38
N ASP A 413 19.06 -1.65 -6.58
CA ASP A 413 19.61 -2.57 -5.57
C ASP A 413 20.16 -1.80 -4.36
N ALA A 414 20.90 -0.71 -4.60
CA ALA A 414 21.40 0.19 -3.56
C ALA A 414 20.28 0.88 -2.78
N ALA A 415 19.16 1.20 -3.43
CA ALA A 415 18.00 1.82 -2.80
C ALA A 415 17.23 0.83 -1.89
N THR A 416 17.11 -0.44 -2.30
CA THR A 416 16.15 -1.38 -1.68
C THR A 416 16.77 -2.49 -0.84
N VAL A 417 18.05 -2.83 -1.04
CA VAL A 417 18.71 -3.94 -0.33
C VAL A 417 19.66 -3.38 0.74
N PRO A 418 19.39 -3.60 2.05
CA PRO A 418 20.19 -3.03 3.14
C PRO A 418 21.69 -3.27 3.03
N SER A 419 22.11 -4.49 2.71
CA SER A 419 23.53 -4.85 2.59
C SER A 419 24.22 -4.15 1.41
N ILE A 420 23.51 -3.94 0.30
CA ILE A 420 24.04 -3.25 -0.87
C ILE A 420 24.07 -1.74 -0.62
N GLY A 421 23.01 -1.18 -0.01
CA GLY A 421 22.97 0.22 0.42
C GLY A 421 24.12 0.56 1.37
N GLN A 422 24.35 -0.26 2.40
CA GLN A 422 25.47 -0.07 3.34
C GLN A 422 26.84 -0.14 2.65
N SER A 423 26.98 -0.98 1.63
CA SER A 423 28.23 -1.14 0.87
C SER A 423 28.48 0.01 -0.11
N LYS A 424 27.47 0.41 -0.89
CA LYS A 424 27.58 1.41 -1.96
C LYS A 424 27.38 2.86 -1.48
N ALA A 425 26.63 3.07 -0.40
CA ALA A 425 26.30 4.38 0.15
C ALA A 425 26.32 4.35 1.70
N PRO A 426 27.50 4.13 2.32
CA PRO A 426 27.62 3.98 3.76
C PRO A 426 27.17 5.24 4.52
N GLY A 427 26.34 5.07 5.54
CA GLY A 427 25.83 6.16 6.38
C GLY A 427 24.59 6.89 5.82
N SER A 428 24.10 6.48 4.65
CA SER A 428 22.87 7.03 4.08
C SER A 428 21.63 6.71 4.91
N ALA A 429 20.74 7.70 5.03
CA ALA A 429 19.41 7.54 5.62
C ALA A 429 18.39 6.90 4.65
N VAL A 430 18.72 6.80 3.37
CA VAL A 430 17.84 6.35 2.28
C VAL A 430 18.29 5.02 1.69
N ALA A 431 19.59 4.86 1.38
CA ALA A 431 20.09 3.67 0.72
C ALA A 431 19.84 2.41 1.56
N GLY A 432 19.33 1.36 0.90
CA GLY A 432 18.91 0.10 1.50
C GLY A 432 17.60 0.16 2.29
N GLN A 433 16.99 1.34 2.37
CA GLN A 433 15.85 1.66 3.22
C GLN A 433 14.77 2.46 2.50
N ALA A 434 14.89 2.66 1.19
CA ALA A 434 14.01 3.53 0.43
C ALA A 434 12.57 3.01 0.46
N THR A 435 11.64 3.94 0.67
CA THR A 435 10.19 3.68 0.64
C THR A 435 9.52 4.37 -0.54
N VAL A 436 10.18 5.37 -1.12
CA VAL A 436 9.75 6.10 -2.32
C VAL A 436 10.86 6.01 -3.36
N LEU A 437 10.53 5.54 -4.55
CA LEU A 437 11.46 5.36 -5.67
C LEU A 437 11.03 6.26 -6.82
N VAL A 438 11.89 7.24 -7.13
CA VAL A 438 11.64 8.24 -8.16
C VAL A 438 12.42 7.87 -9.41
N PHE A 439 11.72 7.47 -10.47
CA PHE A 439 12.30 7.05 -11.74
C PHE A 439 12.68 8.24 -12.61
N PRO A 440 13.78 8.16 -13.36
CA PRO A 440 14.31 9.29 -14.13
C PRO A 440 13.48 9.61 -15.38
N ASP A 441 12.73 8.63 -15.90
CA ASP A 441 11.92 8.75 -17.12
C ASP A 441 10.78 7.72 -17.12
N LEU A 442 9.80 7.94 -18.00
CA LEU A 442 8.60 7.11 -18.09
C LEU A 442 8.87 5.69 -18.58
N ASN A 443 9.83 5.48 -19.49
CA ASN A 443 10.13 4.12 -19.95
C ASN A 443 10.66 3.29 -18.79
N THR A 444 11.60 3.83 -18.02
CA THR A 444 12.15 3.18 -16.83
C THR A 444 11.08 2.92 -15.78
N GLY A 445 10.29 3.95 -15.43
CA GLY A 445 9.22 3.81 -14.44
C GLY A 445 8.14 2.81 -14.88
N ASN A 446 7.60 2.97 -16.09
CA ASN A 446 6.51 2.15 -16.62
C ASN A 446 6.92 0.67 -16.77
N CYS A 447 8.10 0.41 -17.34
CA CYS A 447 8.60 -0.95 -17.49
C CYS A 447 8.84 -1.60 -16.12
N THR A 448 9.47 -0.89 -15.18
CA THR A 448 9.83 -1.47 -13.87
C THR A 448 8.59 -1.81 -13.04
N TYR A 449 7.62 -0.90 -12.88
CA TYR A 449 6.46 -1.21 -12.04
C TYR A 449 5.64 -2.39 -12.61
N LYS A 450 5.48 -2.47 -13.95
CA LYS A 450 4.79 -3.59 -14.60
C LYS A 450 5.57 -4.88 -14.50
N ALA A 451 6.89 -4.85 -14.67
CA ALA A 451 7.75 -6.02 -14.53
C ALA A 451 7.68 -6.57 -13.11
N VAL A 452 7.73 -5.71 -12.09
CA VAL A 452 7.57 -6.08 -10.68
C VAL A 452 6.17 -6.63 -10.42
N GLN A 453 5.12 -5.92 -10.85
CA GLN A 453 3.73 -6.34 -10.70
C GLN A 453 3.51 -7.77 -11.24
N ARG A 454 3.95 -8.03 -12.48
CA ARG A 454 3.70 -9.30 -13.16
C ARG A 454 4.61 -10.41 -12.68
N SER A 455 5.89 -10.13 -12.44
CA SER A 455 6.86 -11.17 -12.06
C SER A 455 6.75 -11.56 -10.59
N ALA A 456 6.38 -10.63 -9.72
CA ALA A 456 6.18 -10.90 -8.29
C ALA A 456 4.72 -11.19 -7.93
N ASN A 457 3.78 -11.10 -8.89
CA ASN A 457 2.34 -11.28 -8.68
C ASN A 457 1.81 -10.42 -7.52
N VAL A 458 2.15 -9.13 -7.53
CA VAL A 458 1.78 -8.18 -6.46
C VAL A 458 0.70 -7.22 -6.92
N LEU A 459 -0.12 -6.76 -5.98
CA LEU A 459 -1.08 -5.69 -6.23
C LEU A 459 -0.33 -4.35 -6.40
N SER A 460 -0.78 -3.54 -7.35
CA SER A 460 -0.27 -2.19 -7.59
C SER A 460 -1.47 -1.26 -7.56
N VAL A 461 -1.49 -0.34 -6.60
CA VAL A 461 -2.60 0.60 -6.43
C VAL A 461 -2.21 1.94 -7.05
N GLY A 462 -2.95 2.39 -8.05
CA GLY A 462 -2.70 3.63 -8.79
C GLY A 462 -2.91 3.47 -10.31
N PRO A 463 -2.51 4.47 -11.12
CA PRO A 463 -1.73 5.64 -10.73
C PRO A 463 -2.57 6.65 -9.93
N LEU A 464 -2.05 7.08 -8.78
CA LEU A 464 -2.53 8.28 -8.11
C LEU A 464 -1.89 9.49 -8.79
N LEU A 465 -2.67 10.35 -9.44
CA LEU A 465 -2.18 11.59 -10.02
C LEU A 465 -1.92 12.62 -8.91
N GLN A 466 -0.82 13.35 -9.06
CA GLN A 466 -0.33 14.32 -8.09
C GLN A 466 -0.22 15.70 -8.71
N GLY A 467 -0.32 16.75 -7.90
CA GLY A 467 -0.09 18.12 -8.35
C GLY A 467 -1.30 18.81 -9.01
N LEU A 468 -2.48 18.18 -9.07
CA LEU A 468 -3.74 18.82 -9.48
C LEU A 468 -4.39 19.57 -8.30
N ARG A 469 -5.20 20.62 -8.58
CA ARG A 469 -5.97 21.35 -7.54
C ARG A 469 -7.11 20.55 -6.92
N LYS A 470 -7.61 19.57 -7.67
CA LYS A 470 -8.68 18.66 -7.26
C LYS A 470 -8.34 17.26 -7.75
N PRO A 471 -8.71 16.21 -7.01
CA PRO A 471 -8.22 14.86 -7.27
C PRO A 471 -8.92 14.25 -8.49
N VAL A 472 -8.12 13.91 -9.49
CA VAL A 472 -8.53 13.15 -10.66
C VAL A 472 -7.59 11.98 -10.77
N ASN A 473 -8.12 10.76 -10.88
CA ASN A 473 -7.29 9.57 -11.02
C ASN A 473 -7.69 8.76 -12.25
N ASP A 474 -6.68 8.18 -12.88
CA ASP A 474 -6.80 7.35 -14.07
C ASP A 474 -6.72 5.87 -13.67
N LEU A 475 -7.46 5.04 -14.37
CA LEU A 475 -7.43 3.60 -14.26
C LEU A 475 -6.69 3.02 -15.46
N SER A 476 -6.11 1.84 -15.28
CA SER A 476 -5.73 1.03 -16.43
C SER A 476 -6.97 0.43 -17.08
N ARG A 477 -7.02 0.37 -18.41
CA ARG A 477 -8.05 -0.40 -19.14
C ARG A 477 -8.11 -1.88 -18.73
N GLY A 478 -7.00 -2.42 -18.23
CA GLY A 478 -6.92 -3.77 -17.68
C GLY A 478 -7.21 -3.87 -16.18
N ALA A 479 -7.71 -2.81 -15.54
CA ALA A 479 -8.03 -2.77 -14.12
C ALA A 479 -9.08 -3.83 -13.75
N LEU A 480 -8.87 -4.46 -12.62
CA LEU A 480 -9.82 -5.34 -11.94
C LEU A 480 -10.79 -4.51 -11.11
N ILE A 481 -11.91 -5.11 -10.69
CA ILE A 481 -12.91 -4.44 -9.82
C ILE A 481 -12.25 -3.90 -8.55
N GLU A 482 -11.35 -4.69 -7.96
CA GLU A 482 -10.60 -4.31 -6.76
C GLU A 482 -9.68 -3.10 -7.00
N ASP A 483 -9.04 -2.99 -8.16
CA ASP A 483 -8.23 -1.82 -8.53
C ASP A 483 -9.09 -0.54 -8.56
N ILE A 484 -10.33 -0.65 -9.08
CA ILE A 484 -11.27 0.48 -9.13
C ILE A 484 -11.69 0.88 -7.72
N VAL A 485 -12.04 -0.09 -6.86
CA VAL A 485 -12.40 0.16 -5.45
C VAL A 485 -11.27 0.89 -4.72
N PHE A 486 -10.02 0.43 -4.86
CA PHE A 486 -8.90 1.11 -4.21
C PHE A 486 -8.59 2.48 -4.82
N THR A 487 -8.78 2.67 -6.12
CA THR A 487 -8.59 3.97 -6.76
C THR A 487 -9.65 4.98 -6.30
N ILE A 488 -10.90 4.53 -6.11
CA ILE A 488 -11.96 5.35 -5.51
C ILE A 488 -11.58 5.73 -4.07
N ALA A 489 -11.13 4.76 -3.26
CA ALA A 489 -10.69 5.01 -1.89
C ALA A 489 -9.52 6.01 -1.84
N LEU A 490 -8.50 5.83 -2.71
CA LEU A 490 -7.37 6.75 -2.86
C LEU A 490 -7.85 8.17 -3.18
N THR A 491 -8.77 8.30 -4.13
CA THR A 491 -9.31 9.59 -4.57
C THR A 491 -10.09 10.27 -3.45
N ALA A 492 -10.85 9.52 -2.66
CA ALA A 492 -11.55 10.04 -1.49
C ALA A 492 -10.59 10.57 -0.42
N VAL A 493 -9.53 9.81 -0.11
CA VAL A 493 -8.49 10.26 0.85
C VAL A 493 -7.79 11.52 0.34
N GLN A 494 -7.42 11.54 -0.94
CA GLN A 494 -6.78 12.70 -1.57
C GLN A 494 -7.69 13.94 -1.53
N ALA A 495 -8.99 13.78 -1.82
CA ALA A 495 -9.96 14.87 -1.74
C ALA A 495 -10.05 15.47 -0.33
N LYS A 496 -10.12 14.60 0.70
CA LYS A 496 -10.16 15.05 2.09
C LYS A 496 -8.95 15.88 2.48
N GLN A 497 -7.77 15.46 2.03
CA GLN A 497 -6.50 16.14 2.32
C GLN A 497 -6.42 17.51 1.65
N MET A 498 -7.00 17.68 0.46
CA MET A 498 -7.01 18.96 -0.25
C MET A 498 -8.03 19.97 0.31
N GLN A 499 -8.98 19.53 1.15
CA GLN A 499 -9.95 20.40 1.83
C GLN A 499 -9.46 20.94 3.18
N GLY A 500 -8.49 20.28 3.81
CA GLY A 500 -7.87 20.68 5.07
C GLY A 500 -6.63 21.54 4.85
#